data_AF-A0A968RD32-F1
#
_entry.id   AF-A0A968RD32-F1
#
_cell.length_a   1.000
_cell.length_b   1.000
_cell.length_c   1.000
_cell.angle_alpha   90.00
_cell.angle_beta   90.00
_cell.angle_gamma   90.00
#
_symmetry.space_group_name_H-M   'P 1'
#
loop_
_entity.id
_entity.type
_entity.pdbx_description
1 polymer ?
#
loop_
_entity_poly.entity_id
_entity_poly.type
_entity_poly.pdbx_seq_one_letter_code
_entity_poly.pdbx_strand_id
1 'polypeptide(L)'
;MNVNFSRFDRSIALLAGIVAALIAIFSQPAIAKTPQEVANIAAPVTVQINSSLGDGSGVIIAKNGKTYTVLTVNHVVEKPDIKYTIGTFTGKNYQATNVTGLQTTETDPDLAAVKFESPEEYPIATIANSDTAVIGTQIFVYAYPATGGLFGNQREPELSPGIVTSRPRNRPKGYTLRYQAVTWSGMSGGPVFDSDGRVIGLHGQGEFGFAQTSSGEVAPIKTGFNAAVPINTFIDKLAAAGLNKSDLKVDNSRPTAVPLSTINPKDAQAYYFRGLVYLDEGSTFEAIEAFNLALKLNPKNTPELHFNIGNAITLAAAGDITRGSAIQAYTRAIAANPGFADAYYNRAISYLNHKDKQKAIADFQKAAELYKQGGRISAYQDAIDRIKQLQ
;
A
#
# COMPACT_ATOMS: atom_id res chain seq x y z
N MET A 1 -24.41 -94.80 -43.27
CA MET A 1 -25.62 -93.98 -43.07
C MET A 1 -25.57 -93.37 -41.67
N ASN A 2 -25.76 -92.05 -41.62
CA ASN A 2 -26.36 -91.23 -40.55
C ASN A 2 -25.72 -91.06 -39.15
N VAL A 3 -25.20 -89.82 -38.99
CA VAL A 3 -25.42 -88.78 -37.94
C VAL A 3 -25.09 -89.08 -36.47
N ASN A 4 -24.15 -88.33 -35.87
CA ASN A 4 -24.47 -87.36 -34.81
C ASN A 4 -23.27 -86.51 -34.34
N PHE A 5 -23.52 -85.20 -34.23
CA PHE A 5 -22.70 -84.19 -33.56
C PHE A 5 -22.89 -84.22 -32.04
N SER A 6 -21.87 -83.85 -31.26
CA SER A 6 -22.01 -82.89 -30.14
C SER A 6 -20.72 -82.69 -29.31
N ARG A 7 -20.28 -81.41 -29.27
CA ARG A 7 -19.72 -80.61 -28.15
C ARG A 7 -18.42 -81.04 -27.46
N PHE A 8 -17.42 -80.15 -27.46
CA PHE A 8 -17.02 -79.32 -26.30
C PHE A 8 -15.87 -78.39 -26.70
N ASP A 9 -16.13 -77.07 -26.71
CA ASP A 9 -15.10 -76.02 -26.80
C ASP A 9 -14.33 -75.90 -25.49
N ARG A 10 -12.99 -75.87 -25.54
CA ARG A 10 -12.13 -75.50 -24.41
C ARG A 10 -11.76 -74.02 -24.52
N SER A 11 -12.48 -73.17 -23.80
CA SER A 11 -12.10 -71.76 -23.60
C SER A 11 -11.10 -71.66 -22.44
N ILE A 12 -9.88 -71.19 -22.72
CA ILE A 12 -8.92 -70.73 -21.71
C ILE A 12 -9.31 -69.29 -21.36
N ALA A 13 -9.85 -69.06 -20.17
CA ALA A 13 -10.10 -67.71 -19.66
C ALA A 13 -8.83 -67.19 -18.96
N LEU A 14 -8.12 -66.26 -19.61
CA LEU A 14 -7.10 -65.43 -18.97
C LEU A 14 -7.79 -64.32 -18.18
N LEU A 15 -7.79 -64.38 -16.84
CA LEU A 15 -8.16 -63.25 -16.00
C LEU A 15 -7.00 -62.23 -15.97
N ALA A 16 -7.07 -61.22 -16.84
CA ALA A 16 -6.28 -60.01 -16.69
C ALA A 16 -7.01 -59.07 -15.70
N GLY A 17 -6.61 -59.10 -14.44
CA GLY A 17 -7.10 -58.14 -13.44
C GLY A 17 -6.51 -56.76 -13.70
N ILE A 18 -7.33 -55.81 -14.15
CA ILE A 18 -6.96 -54.40 -14.24
C ILE A 18 -7.10 -53.80 -12.83
N VAL A 19 -5.98 -53.52 -12.17
CA VAL A 19 -5.98 -52.70 -10.95
C VAL A 19 -6.11 -51.23 -11.37
N ALA A 20 -7.32 -50.69 -11.32
CA ALA A 20 -7.54 -49.26 -11.46
C ALA A 20 -7.10 -48.56 -10.17
N ALA A 21 -5.90 -47.98 -10.17
CA ALA A 21 -5.46 -47.12 -9.08
C ALA A 21 -6.27 -45.81 -9.12
N LEU A 22 -7.25 -45.70 -8.22
CA LEU A 22 -7.96 -44.45 -7.96
C LEU A 22 -6.99 -43.48 -7.28
N ILE A 23 -6.43 -42.54 -8.05
CA ILE A 23 -5.69 -41.41 -7.50
C ILE A 23 -6.72 -40.44 -6.93
N ALA A 24 -6.91 -40.48 -5.61
CA ALA A 24 -7.67 -39.46 -4.90
C ALA A 24 -6.86 -38.15 -4.93
N ILE A 25 -7.27 -37.21 -5.79
CA ILE A 25 -6.72 -35.85 -5.81
C ILE A 25 -7.36 -35.09 -4.64
N PHE A 26 -6.67 -35.03 -3.51
CA PHE A 26 -7.03 -34.13 -2.42
C PHE A 26 -6.53 -32.73 -2.78
N SER A 27 -7.44 -31.81 -3.13
CA SER A 27 -7.10 -30.39 -3.26
C SER A 27 -6.76 -29.85 -1.87
N GLN A 28 -5.50 -29.55 -1.61
CA GLN A 28 -5.14 -28.81 -0.40
C GLN A 28 -5.75 -27.40 -0.48
N PRO A 29 -6.34 -26.88 0.61
CA PRO A 29 -6.81 -25.51 0.62
C PRO A 29 -5.62 -24.58 0.36
N ALA A 30 -5.76 -23.64 -0.59
CA ALA A 30 -4.77 -22.59 -0.76
C ALA A 30 -4.75 -21.74 0.51
N ILE A 31 -3.57 -21.59 1.12
CA ILE A 31 -3.35 -20.75 2.31
C ILE A 31 -2.66 -19.48 1.83
N ALA A 32 -3.16 -18.32 2.27
CA ALA A 32 -2.56 -17.03 1.95
C ALA A 32 -1.13 -16.97 2.47
N LYS A 33 -0.24 -16.30 1.72
CA LYS A 33 1.16 -16.17 2.14
C LYS A 33 1.26 -15.34 3.41
N THR A 34 2.21 -15.72 4.25
CA THR A 34 2.64 -14.90 5.38
C THR A 34 3.28 -13.59 4.89
N PRO A 35 3.31 -12.52 5.71
CA PRO A 35 4.03 -11.30 5.36
C PRO A 35 5.50 -11.53 5.02
N GLN A 36 6.16 -12.50 5.67
CA GLN A 36 7.54 -12.86 5.37
C GLN A 36 7.69 -13.49 3.98
N GLU A 37 6.76 -14.36 3.58
CA GLU A 37 6.76 -14.94 2.24
C GLU A 37 6.48 -13.90 1.17
N VAL A 38 5.57 -12.94 1.43
CA VAL A 38 5.36 -11.79 0.53
C VAL A 38 6.63 -10.96 0.43
N ALA A 39 7.32 -10.66 1.55
CA ALA A 39 8.59 -9.94 1.53
C ALA A 39 9.67 -10.66 0.72
N ASN A 40 9.77 -12.00 0.84
CA ASN A 40 10.72 -12.80 0.07
C ASN A 40 10.46 -12.76 -1.45
N ILE A 41 9.20 -12.58 -1.85
CA ILE A 41 8.81 -12.39 -3.26
C ILE A 41 9.07 -10.94 -3.71
N ALA A 42 8.77 -9.97 -2.85
CA ALA A 42 8.86 -8.55 -3.14
C ALA A 42 10.30 -8.05 -3.24
N ALA A 43 11.16 -8.46 -2.31
CA ALA A 43 12.53 -7.98 -2.20
C ALA A 43 13.32 -8.03 -3.51
N PRO A 44 13.38 -9.14 -4.26
CA PRO A 44 14.22 -9.22 -5.44
C PRO A 44 13.66 -8.53 -6.69
N VAL A 45 12.38 -8.14 -6.68
CA VAL A 45 11.73 -7.45 -7.82
C VAL A 45 11.59 -5.95 -7.58
N THR A 46 11.68 -5.48 -6.33
CA THR A 46 11.62 -4.06 -5.98
C THR A 46 13.02 -3.44 -6.10
N VAL A 47 13.07 -2.21 -6.62
CA VAL A 47 14.32 -1.44 -6.79
C VAL A 47 14.21 -0.06 -6.16
N GLN A 48 15.36 0.50 -5.78
CA GLN A 48 15.52 1.92 -5.53
C GLN A 48 15.61 2.68 -6.86
N ILE A 49 15.03 3.87 -6.90
CA ILE A 49 15.28 4.85 -7.95
C ILE A 49 15.86 6.09 -7.29
N ASN A 50 17.11 6.42 -7.60
CA ASN A 50 17.84 7.49 -6.92
C ASN A 50 18.21 8.60 -7.90
N SER A 51 18.27 9.84 -7.41
CA SER A 51 18.69 11.00 -8.19
C SER A 51 19.33 12.08 -7.31
N SER A 52 19.88 13.14 -7.92
CA SER A 52 20.38 14.30 -7.19
C SER A 52 19.30 15.15 -6.53
N LEU A 53 18.02 14.97 -6.92
CA LEU A 53 16.90 15.79 -6.43
C LEU A 53 16.00 15.04 -5.43
N GLY A 54 16.22 13.74 -5.26
CA GLY A 54 15.40 12.92 -4.39
C GLY A 54 15.39 11.47 -4.82
N ASP A 55 14.72 10.68 -4.01
CA ASP A 55 14.71 9.24 -4.11
C ASP A 55 13.27 8.70 -4.17
N GLY A 56 13.11 7.57 -4.84
CA GLY A 56 11.88 6.81 -4.95
C GLY A 56 12.16 5.32 -5.04
N SER A 57 11.15 4.58 -5.44
CA SER A 57 11.18 3.12 -5.61
C SER A 57 10.54 2.72 -6.95
N GLY A 58 10.71 1.46 -7.33
CA GLY A 58 10.11 0.89 -8.53
C GLY A 58 10.03 -0.63 -8.45
N VAL A 59 9.43 -1.25 -9.47
CA VAL A 59 9.32 -2.71 -9.59
C VAL A 59 9.73 -3.20 -10.97
N ILE A 60 10.57 -4.22 -11.04
CA ILE A 60 10.97 -4.87 -12.30
C ILE A 60 9.80 -5.70 -12.81
N ILE A 61 9.30 -5.40 -14.00
CA ILE A 61 8.09 -6.03 -14.57
C ILE A 61 8.35 -6.82 -15.86
N ALA A 62 9.46 -6.55 -16.54
CA ALA A 62 9.78 -7.16 -17.82
C ALA A 62 11.29 -7.20 -18.04
N LYS A 63 11.73 -8.15 -18.87
CA LYS A 63 13.12 -8.32 -19.27
C LYS A 63 13.19 -8.74 -20.74
N ASN A 64 14.06 -8.10 -21.51
CA ASN A 64 14.41 -8.50 -22.87
C ASN A 64 15.94 -8.50 -23.03
N GLY A 65 16.54 -9.68 -23.19
CA GLY A 65 17.99 -9.82 -23.18
C GLY A 65 18.58 -9.32 -21.85
N LYS A 66 19.47 -8.33 -21.91
CA LYS A 66 20.07 -7.69 -20.72
C LYS A 66 19.29 -6.47 -20.22
N THR A 67 18.26 -6.04 -20.95
CA THR A 67 17.48 -4.84 -20.63
C THR A 67 16.30 -5.20 -19.74
N TYR A 68 16.21 -4.55 -18.59
CA TYR A 68 15.10 -4.65 -17.65
C TYR A 68 14.22 -3.42 -17.76
N THR A 69 12.91 -3.61 -17.58
CA THR A 69 11.94 -2.51 -17.45
C THR A 69 11.42 -2.46 -16.02
N VAL A 70 11.60 -1.31 -15.39
CA VAL A 70 11.10 -0.94 -14.06
C VAL A 70 9.89 -0.06 -14.25
N LEU A 71 8.81 -0.38 -13.55
CA LEU A 71 7.63 0.46 -13.44
C LEU A 71 7.72 1.29 -12.16
N THR A 72 7.37 2.58 -12.25
CA THR A 72 7.35 3.54 -11.13
C THR A 72 6.25 4.59 -11.37
N VAL A 73 6.11 5.54 -10.44
CA VAL A 73 5.23 6.71 -10.61
C VAL A 73 5.99 7.86 -11.28
N ASN A 74 5.29 8.68 -12.06
CA ASN A 74 5.91 9.71 -12.90
C ASN A 74 6.69 10.74 -12.07
N HIS A 75 6.14 11.22 -10.96
CA HIS A 75 6.82 12.24 -10.14
C HIS A 75 8.18 11.80 -9.54
N VAL A 76 8.49 10.49 -9.53
CA VAL A 76 9.82 9.99 -9.13
C VAL A 76 10.85 10.28 -10.22
N VAL A 77 10.44 10.30 -11.49
CA VAL A 77 11.33 10.37 -12.67
C VAL A 77 10.97 11.47 -13.68
N GLU A 78 10.19 12.46 -13.27
CA GLU A 78 9.63 13.48 -14.17
C GLU A 78 10.63 14.54 -14.66
N LYS A 79 11.86 14.57 -14.13
CA LYS A 79 12.83 15.63 -14.42
C LYS A 79 13.72 15.22 -15.60
N PRO A 80 13.60 15.85 -16.79
CA PRO A 80 14.24 15.38 -18.02
C PRO A 80 15.78 15.49 -17.99
N ASP A 81 16.31 16.47 -17.28
CA ASP A 81 17.76 16.74 -17.20
C ASP A 81 18.47 15.99 -16.06
N ILE A 82 17.74 15.12 -15.36
CA ILE A 82 18.24 14.39 -14.20
C ILE A 82 18.59 12.97 -14.59
N LYS A 83 19.78 12.55 -14.15
CA LYS A 83 20.24 11.17 -14.26
C LYS A 83 19.71 10.36 -13.09
N TYR A 84 19.06 9.26 -13.41
CA TYR A 84 18.53 8.31 -12.43
C TYR A 84 19.41 7.06 -12.34
N THR A 85 19.58 6.53 -11.15
CA THR A 85 20.21 5.22 -10.92
C THR A 85 19.21 4.23 -10.32
N ILE A 86 19.34 2.97 -10.72
CA ILE A 86 18.51 1.85 -10.27
C ILE A 86 19.33 1.01 -9.30
N GLY A 87 18.99 1.08 -8.01
CA GLY A 87 19.58 0.26 -6.97
C GLY A 87 18.79 -1.04 -6.80
N THR A 88 19.46 -2.17 -6.93
CA THR A 88 18.83 -3.50 -6.87
C THR A 88 18.99 -4.15 -5.50
N PHE A 89 18.23 -5.22 -5.23
CA PHE A 89 18.26 -5.95 -3.96
C PHE A 89 19.63 -6.55 -3.61
N THR A 90 20.51 -6.75 -4.60
CA THR A 90 21.88 -7.24 -4.41
C THR A 90 22.86 -6.12 -4.03
N GLY A 91 22.39 -4.88 -3.92
CA GLY A 91 23.20 -3.69 -3.65
C GLY A 91 23.90 -3.11 -4.89
N LYS A 92 23.66 -3.66 -6.09
CA LYS A 92 24.21 -3.12 -7.34
C LYS A 92 23.41 -1.92 -7.82
N ASN A 93 24.11 -0.94 -8.38
CA ASN A 93 23.53 0.26 -8.97
C ASN A 93 23.79 0.31 -10.48
N TYR A 94 22.74 0.58 -11.25
CA TYR A 94 22.80 0.70 -12.70
C TYR A 94 22.32 2.09 -13.13
N GLN A 95 22.94 2.68 -14.13
CA GLN A 95 22.43 3.90 -14.74
C GLN A 95 21.14 3.59 -15.50
N ALA A 96 20.09 4.40 -15.33
CA ALA A 96 18.92 4.33 -16.18
C ALA A 96 19.33 4.65 -17.63
N THR A 97 19.00 3.76 -18.57
CA THR A 97 19.31 3.91 -20.00
C THR A 97 18.18 4.63 -20.75
N ASN A 98 16.96 4.54 -20.25
CA ASN A 98 15.81 5.25 -20.80
C ASN A 98 14.78 5.52 -19.69
N VAL A 99 14.15 6.69 -19.72
CA VAL A 99 13.00 7.05 -18.89
C VAL A 99 11.86 7.45 -19.82
N THR A 100 10.70 6.82 -19.64
CA THR A 100 9.49 7.09 -20.40
C THR A 100 8.39 7.52 -19.43
N GLY A 101 8.06 8.81 -19.42
CA GLY A 101 6.88 9.30 -18.72
C GLY A 101 5.61 8.85 -19.42
N LEU A 102 4.71 8.19 -18.71
CA LEU A 102 3.41 7.73 -19.23
C LEU A 102 2.27 8.72 -18.88
N GLN A 103 2.60 9.71 -18.06
CA GLN A 103 1.79 10.87 -17.76
C GLN A 103 2.05 11.97 -18.81
N THR A 104 1.21 12.08 -19.83
CA THR A 104 1.37 13.09 -20.90
C THR A 104 0.59 14.39 -20.64
N THR A 105 -0.38 14.34 -19.75
CA THR A 105 -1.24 15.45 -19.33
C THR A 105 -1.42 15.45 -17.81
N GLU A 106 -1.91 16.54 -17.23
CA GLU A 106 -2.14 16.63 -15.78
C GLU A 106 -3.18 15.62 -15.25
N THR A 107 -4.10 15.17 -16.11
CA THR A 107 -5.14 14.19 -15.78
C THR A 107 -4.72 12.75 -16.03
N ASP A 108 -3.64 12.53 -16.77
CA ASP A 108 -3.10 11.19 -16.98
C ASP A 108 -2.65 10.56 -15.65
N PRO A 109 -2.71 9.22 -15.56
CA PRO A 109 -2.12 8.48 -14.46
C PRO A 109 -0.66 8.84 -14.20
N ASP A 110 -0.29 8.99 -12.93
CA ASP A 110 1.07 9.30 -12.45
C ASP A 110 1.98 8.07 -12.60
N LEU A 111 2.31 7.68 -13.83
CA LEU A 111 3.06 6.47 -14.16
C LEU A 111 4.25 6.79 -15.05
N ALA A 112 5.34 6.04 -14.86
CA ALA A 112 6.50 6.08 -15.74
C ALA A 112 7.18 4.70 -15.80
N ALA A 113 7.88 4.45 -16.91
CA ALA A 113 8.71 3.28 -17.08
C ALA A 113 10.18 3.70 -17.20
N VAL A 114 11.07 2.94 -16.57
CA VAL A 114 12.51 3.16 -16.60
C VAL A 114 13.20 1.89 -17.07
N LYS A 115 14.16 2.01 -17.99
CA LYS A 115 14.97 0.88 -18.43
C LYS A 115 16.38 0.97 -17.86
N PHE A 116 16.97 -0.16 -17.54
CA PHE A 116 18.38 -0.31 -17.23
C PHE A 116 18.92 -1.61 -17.82
N GLU A 117 20.23 -1.68 -18.01
CA GLU A 117 20.89 -2.90 -18.46
C GLU A 117 21.70 -3.53 -17.33
N SER A 118 21.62 -4.85 -17.22
CA SER A 118 22.44 -5.59 -16.26
C SER A 118 22.95 -6.91 -16.82
N PRO A 119 24.21 -7.28 -16.52
CA PRO A 119 24.71 -8.63 -16.75
C PRO A 119 24.23 -9.64 -15.70
N GLU A 120 23.65 -9.17 -14.58
CA GLU A 120 23.08 -10.02 -13.53
C GLU A 120 21.62 -10.37 -13.83
N GLU A 121 21.18 -11.49 -13.26
CA GLU A 121 19.82 -12.01 -13.40
C GLU A 121 18.95 -11.53 -12.24
N TYR A 122 17.90 -10.78 -12.55
CA TYR A 122 16.88 -10.35 -11.59
C TYR A 122 15.52 -10.94 -11.98
N PRO A 123 14.71 -11.41 -11.01
CA PRO A 123 13.36 -11.84 -11.31
C PRO A 123 12.49 -10.65 -11.75
N ILE A 124 11.46 -10.96 -12.53
CA ILE A 124 10.38 -10.01 -12.84
C ILE A 124 9.18 -10.29 -11.94
N ALA A 125 8.49 -9.24 -11.52
CA ALA A 125 7.32 -9.33 -10.67
C ALA A 125 6.15 -10.02 -11.39
N THR A 126 5.35 -10.76 -10.63
CA THR A 126 4.06 -11.26 -11.11
C THR A 126 3.02 -10.15 -10.91
N ILE A 127 2.27 -9.82 -11.96
CA ILE A 127 1.20 -8.82 -11.92
C ILE A 127 -0.15 -9.53 -11.85
N ALA A 128 -1.07 -8.98 -11.06
CA ALA A 128 -2.45 -9.46 -10.97
C ALA A 128 -3.45 -8.41 -11.46
N ASN A 129 -4.68 -8.85 -11.70
CA ASN A 129 -5.80 -7.95 -11.99
C ASN A 129 -6.12 -7.12 -10.74
N SER A 130 -5.83 -5.82 -10.76
CA SER A 130 -6.09 -4.93 -9.62
C SER A 130 -7.56 -4.82 -9.19
N ASP A 131 -8.50 -5.23 -10.04
CA ASP A 131 -9.92 -5.21 -9.68
C ASP A 131 -10.31 -6.24 -8.62
N THR A 132 -9.46 -7.24 -8.36
CA THR A 132 -9.66 -8.17 -7.25
C THR A 132 -9.33 -7.54 -5.89
N ALA A 133 -8.61 -6.41 -5.86
CA ALA A 133 -8.27 -5.71 -4.63
C ALA A 133 -9.42 -4.83 -4.13
N VAL A 134 -10.53 -5.45 -3.73
CA VAL A 134 -11.73 -4.78 -3.21
C VAL A 134 -11.54 -4.25 -1.78
N ILE A 135 -12.49 -3.44 -1.28
CA ILE A 135 -12.53 -2.98 0.11
C ILE A 135 -12.37 -4.17 1.07
N GLY A 136 -11.44 -4.06 2.01
CA GLY A 136 -11.10 -5.10 2.99
C GLY A 136 -9.97 -6.02 2.56
N THR A 137 -9.47 -5.90 1.33
CA THR A 137 -8.32 -6.68 0.86
C THR A 137 -7.07 -6.29 1.64
N GLN A 138 -6.39 -7.28 2.21
CA GLN A 138 -5.06 -7.11 2.77
C GLN A 138 -4.05 -6.86 1.65
N ILE A 139 -3.23 -5.82 1.81
CA ILE A 139 -2.17 -5.46 0.87
C ILE A 139 -0.85 -5.30 1.61
N PHE A 140 0.24 -5.28 0.85
CA PHE A 140 1.58 -5.04 1.35
C PHE A 140 2.31 -4.06 0.43
N VAL A 141 2.77 -2.94 0.97
CA VAL A 141 3.65 -2.02 0.25
C VAL A 141 5.09 -2.42 0.57
N TYR A 142 5.90 -2.76 -0.42
CA TYR A 142 7.32 -3.04 -0.20
C TYR A 142 8.18 -2.07 -1.01
N ALA A 143 8.92 -1.19 -0.32
CA ALA A 143 9.64 -0.10 -0.97
C ALA A 143 10.79 0.42 -0.11
N TYR A 144 11.56 1.39 -0.63
CA TYR A 144 12.75 1.93 0.02
C TYR A 144 12.48 3.31 0.63
N PRO A 145 12.12 3.41 1.91
CA PRO A 145 11.96 4.70 2.58
C PRO A 145 13.27 5.51 2.62
N ALA A 146 13.16 6.82 2.46
CA ALA A 146 14.23 7.79 2.71
C ALA A 146 14.17 8.28 4.16
N THR A 147 14.30 7.35 5.11
CA THR A 147 14.24 7.59 6.56
C THR A 147 15.63 7.59 7.19
N GLY A 148 15.75 8.10 8.41
CA GLY A 148 17.03 8.18 9.13
C GLY A 148 18.09 9.10 8.52
N GLY A 149 17.75 9.94 7.53
CA GLY A 149 18.74 10.68 6.74
C GLY A 149 19.55 9.78 5.79
N LEU A 150 19.05 8.57 5.53
CA LEU A 150 19.60 7.64 4.56
C LEU A 150 19.12 8.04 3.17
N PHE A 151 20.05 8.05 2.22
CA PHE A 151 19.80 8.40 0.83
C PHE A 151 20.46 7.38 -0.09
N GLY A 152 19.97 7.29 -1.32
CA GLY A 152 20.57 6.40 -2.31
C GLY A 152 20.68 4.96 -1.82
N ASN A 153 21.88 4.39 -1.96
CA ASN A 153 22.20 3.00 -1.63
C ASN A 153 22.21 2.67 -0.12
N GLN A 154 22.09 3.67 0.76
CA GLN A 154 22.02 3.45 2.21
C GLN A 154 20.61 3.11 2.69
N ARG A 155 19.60 3.30 1.82
CA ARG A 155 18.21 3.04 2.16
C ARG A 155 17.94 1.54 2.22
N GLU A 156 17.39 1.10 3.32
CA GLU A 156 16.92 -0.27 3.50
C GLU A 156 15.44 -0.38 3.09
N PRO A 157 14.99 -1.53 2.58
CA PRO A 157 13.59 -1.72 2.22
C PRO A 157 12.70 -1.94 3.45
N GLU A 158 11.44 -1.58 3.33
CA GLU A 158 10.41 -1.79 4.35
C GLU A 158 9.19 -2.47 3.73
N LEU A 159 8.62 -3.44 4.46
CA LEU A 159 7.31 -4.04 4.18
C LEU A 159 6.26 -3.41 5.09
N SER A 160 5.33 -2.69 4.50
CA SER A 160 4.21 -2.06 5.20
C SER A 160 2.91 -2.79 4.91
N PRO A 161 2.35 -3.57 5.85
CA PRO A 161 1.03 -4.15 5.69
C PRO A 161 -0.03 -3.04 5.70
N GLY A 162 -1.10 -3.23 4.92
CA GLY A 162 -2.21 -2.30 4.88
C GLY A 162 -3.52 -2.97 4.44
N ILE A 163 -4.58 -2.18 4.40
CA ILE A 163 -5.91 -2.67 4.03
C ILE A 163 -6.61 -1.69 3.10
N VAL A 164 -7.19 -2.21 2.01
CA VAL A 164 -7.95 -1.40 1.06
C VAL A 164 -9.19 -0.84 1.75
N THR A 165 -9.31 0.49 1.74
CA THR A 165 -10.41 1.22 2.41
C THR A 165 -11.43 1.74 1.41
N SER A 166 -11.02 2.14 0.21
CA SER A 166 -11.94 2.56 -0.85
C SER A 166 -11.36 2.41 -2.25
N ARG A 167 -12.25 2.37 -3.25
CA ARG A 167 -11.92 2.39 -4.68
C ARG A 167 -12.77 3.41 -5.44
N PRO A 168 -12.49 4.72 -5.30
CA PRO A 168 -13.20 5.74 -6.05
C PRO A 168 -13.02 5.54 -7.55
N ARG A 169 -14.07 5.79 -8.35
CA ARG A 169 -14.04 5.63 -9.81
C ARG A 169 -13.06 6.57 -10.50
N ASN A 170 -12.85 7.75 -9.93
CA ASN A 170 -11.94 8.76 -10.47
C ASN A 170 -11.26 9.49 -9.30
N ARG A 171 -9.95 9.68 -9.42
CA ARG A 171 -9.14 10.57 -8.58
C ARG A 171 -8.01 11.17 -9.42
N PRO A 172 -7.52 12.38 -9.07
CA PRO A 172 -6.41 13.00 -9.77
C PRO A 172 -5.25 12.04 -9.96
N LYS A 173 -4.71 12.01 -11.19
CA LYS A 173 -3.59 11.17 -11.60
C LYS A 173 -3.75 9.65 -11.36
N GLY A 174 -4.99 9.16 -11.30
CA GLY A 174 -5.29 7.71 -11.29
C GLY A 174 -5.14 7.00 -9.93
N TYR A 175 -4.95 7.74 -8.84
CA TYR A 175 -4.77 7.22 -7.48
C TYR A 175 -6.08 6.69 -6.86
N THR A 176 -6.63 5.64 -7.46
CA THR A 176 -7.96 5.10 -7.16
C THR A 176 -7.93 3.85 -6.28
N LEU A 177 -6.76 3.29 -5.96
CA LEU A 177 -6.62 2.22 -4.97
C LEU A 177 -6.20 2.83 -3.64
N ARG A 178 -7.14 3.01 -2.70
CA ARG A 178 -6.89 3.65 -1.39
C ARG A 178 -6.82 2.64 -0.27
N TYR A 179 -5.94 2.89 0.70
CA TYR A 179 -5.70 2.01 1.82
C TYR A 179 -5.14 2.75 3.03
N GLN A 180 -5.34 2.18 4.22
CA GLN A 180 -4.57 2.56 5.40
C GLN A 180 -3.30 1.70 5.47
N ALA A 181 -2.14 2.36 5.53
CA ALA A 181 -0.83 1.73 5.71
C ALA A 181 0.17 2.75 6.28
N VAL A 182 1.25 2.29 6.88
CA VAL A 182 2.36 3.17 7.26
C VAL A 182 3.32 3.28 6.07
N THR A 183 3.46 4.46 5.47
CA THR A 183 4.35 4.67 4.33
C THR A 183 5.13 5.98 4.48
N TRP A 184 6.28 6.04 3.82
CA TRP A 184 7.25 7.12 3.97
C TRP A 184 7.66 7.73 2.64
N SER A 185 8.25 8.94 2.70
CA SER A 185 8.94 9.51 1.55
C SER A 185 10.01 8.51 1.04
N GLY A 186 10.22 8.43 -0.26
CA GLY A 186 11.08 7.42 -0.90
C GLY A 186 10.36 6.12 -1.28
N MET A 187 9.23 5.80 -0.65
CA MET A 187 8.43 4.62 -1.02
C MET A 187 7.60 4.81 -2.30
N SER A 188 7.40 6.06 -2.75
CA SER A 188 6.70 6.38 -3.99
C SER A 188 7.29 5.62 -5.18
N GLY A 189 6.43 5.07 -6.02
CA GLY A 189 6.77 4.19 -7.13
C GLY A 189 6.95 2.72 -6.74
N GLY A 190 7.00 2.41 -5.43
CA GLY A 190 7.11 1.05 -4.93
C GLY A 190 5.85 0.21 -5.19
N PRO A 191 6.01 -1.10 -5.43
CA PRO A 191 4.90 -2.00 -5.67
C PRO A 191 4.00 -2.19 -4.43
N VAL A 192 2.70 -2.23 -4.69
CA VAL A 192 1.68 -2.74 -3.77
C VAL A 192 1.33 -4.17 -4.17
N PHE A 193 1.53 -5.10 -3.24
CA PHE A 193 1.25 -6.52 -3.42
C PHE A 193 -0.07 -6.95 -2.77
N ASP A 194 -0.72 -7.93 -3.37
CA ASP A 194 -1.78 -8.70 -2.71
C ASP A 194 -1.20 -9.79 -1.77
N SER A 195 -2.07 -10.59 -1.16
CA SER A 195 -1.69 -11.67 -0.24
C SER A 195 -0.93 -12.82 -0.88
N ASP A 196 -0.85 -12.89 -2.21
CA ASP A 196 -0.14 -13.95 -2.93
C ASP A 196 1.22 -13.46 -3.48
N GLY A 197 1.59 -12.21 -3.19
CA GLY A 197 2.84 -11.60 -3.63
C GLY A 197 2.80 -11.11 -5.07
N ARG A 198 1.62 -10.74 -5.57
CA ARG A 198 1.42 -10.22 -6.93
C ARG A 198 1.18 -8.72 -6.89
N VAL A 199 1.76 -7.99 -7.84
CA VAL A 199 1.63 -6.54 -7.92
C VAL A 199 0.23 -6.17 -8.41
N ILE A 200 -0.45 -5.33 -7.64
CA ILE A 200 -1.81 -4.81 -7.92
C ILE A 200 -1.85 -3.28 -8.07
N GLY A 201 -0.75 -2.59 -7.77
CA GLY A 201 -0.63 -1.16 -7.98
C GLY A 201 0.74 -0.62 -7.60
N LEU A 202 0.94 0.68 -7.82
CA LEU A 202 2.13 1.41 -7.37
C LEU A 202 1.75 2.45 -6.34
N HIS A 203 2.38 2.40 -5.18
CA HIS A 203 2.23 3.42 -4.17
C HIS A 203 2.75 4.76 -4.70
N GLY A 204 2.08 5.87 -4.41
CA GLY A 204 2.61 7.18 -4.81
C GLY A 204 2.05 8.38 -4.06
N GLN A 205 0.97 8.23 -3.29
CA GLN A 205 0.46 9.30 -2.44
C GLN A 205 0.27 8.82 -1.00
N GLY A 206 0.82 9.58 -0.06
CA GLY A 206 0.35 9.59 1.32
C GLY A 206 -0.51 10.82 1.55
N GLU A 207 -1.69 10.66 2.15
CA GLU A 207 -2.67 11.74 2.19
C GLU A 207 -2.60 12.56 3.47
N PHE A 208 -2.57 13.88 3.25
CA PHE A 208 -2.98 14.86 4.24
C PHE A 208 -4.49 15.07 4.08
N GLY A 209 -5.25 14.87 5.17
CA GLY A 209 -6.61 15.38 5.23
C GLY A 209 -6.58 16.89 5.40
N PHE A 210 -7.69 17.57 5.17
CA PHE A 210 -7.79 19.01 5.42
C PHE A 210 -8.90 19.26 6.41
N ALA A 211 -8.56 19.87 7.55
CA ALA A 211 -9.53 20.26 8.56
C ALA A 211 -9.75 21.77 8.49
N GLN A 212 -11.01 22.18 8.38
CA GLN A 212 -11.36 23.59 8.49
C GLN A 212 -11.37 23.98 9.97
N THR A 213 -10.56 24.97 10.33
CA THR A 213 -10.50 25.51 11.68
C THR A 213 -11.72 26.37 11.96
N SER A 214 -12.01 26.66 13.24
CA SER A 214 -13.08 27.60 13.61
C SER A 214 -12.82 29.04 13.15
N SER A 215 -11.60 29.38 12.72
CA SER A 215 -11.28 30.66 12.08
C SER A 215 -11.51 30.66 10.56
N GLY A 216 -11.94 29.52 9.99
CA GLY A 216 -12.14 29.34 8.55
C GLY A 216 -10.86 28.97 7.79
N GLU A 217 -9.71 28.88 8.45
CA GLU A 217 -8.44 28.42 7.88
C GLU A 217 -8.54 26.91 7.56
N VAL A 218 -7.86 26.46 6.51
CA VAL A 218 -7.81 25.03 6.16
C VAL A 218 -6.42 24.50 6.48
N ALA A 219 -6.33 23.64 7.50
CA ALA A 219 -5.07 23.09 7.98
C ALA A 219 -4.93 21.61 7.53
N PRO A 220 -3.79 21.21 6.96
CA PRO A 220 -3.54 19.80 6.64
C PRO A 220 -3.37 18.99 7.93
N ILE A 221 -3.90 17.77 7.95
CA ILE A 221 -3.77 16.79 9.03
C ILE A 221 -3.22 15.48 8.50
N LYS A 222 -2.49 14.73 9.32
CA LYS A 222 -1.99 13.40 8.95
C LYS A 222 -3.09 12.36 9.16
N THR A 223 -3.57 11.73 8.11
CA THR A 223 -4.71 10.78 8.23
C THR A 223 -4.27 9.32 8.31
N GLY A 224 -3.10 8.98 7.75
CA GLY A 224 -2.64 7.60 7.61
C GLY A 224 -3.24 6.85 6.43
N PHE A 225 -4.08 7.50 5.60
CA PHE A 225 -4.52 6.97 4.33
C PHE A 225 -3.50 7.26 3.23
N ASN A 226 -3.37 6.31 2.33
CA ASN A 226 -2.48 6.38 1.18
C ASN A 226 -3.21 5.89 -0.06
N ALA A 227 -2.63 6.15 -1.22
CA ALA A 227 -3.18 5.72 -2.48
C ALA A 227 -2.12 5.20 -3.44
N ALA A 228 -2.55 4.26 -4.27
CA ALA A 228 -1.81 3.72 -5.38
C ALA A 228 -2.54 3.93 -6.70
N VAL A 229 -1.76 4.00 -7.78
CA VAL A 229 -2.28 3.82 -9.13
C VAL A 229 -2.47 2.32 -9.37
N PRO A 230 -3.67 1.82 -9.70
CA PRO A 230 -3.90 0.40 -9.97
C PRO A 230 -3.07 -0.09 -11.15
N ILE A 231 -2.58 -1.34 -11.10
CA ILE A 231 -1.70 -1.87 -12.13
C ILE A 231 -2.39 -2.02 -13.50
N ASN A 232 -3.72 -2.23 -13.52
CA ASN A 232 -4.49 -2.29 -14.78
C ASN A 232 -4.32 -1.00 -15.60
N THR A 233 -4.21 0.15 -14.93
CA THR A 233 -3.97 1.45 -15.57
C THR A 233 -2.65 1.48 -16.35
N PHE A 234 -1.63 0.76 -15.88
CA PHE A 234 -0.38 0.61 -16.61
C PHE A 234 -0.52 -0.37 -17.78
N ILE A 235 -1.28 -1.45 -17.62
CA ILE A 235 -1.53 -2.43 -18.68
C ILE A 235 -2.12 -1.75 -19.93
N ASP A 236 -3.00 -0.77 -19.75
CA ASP A 236 -3.59 0.02 -20.84
C ASP A 236 -2.57 0.93 -21.56
N LYS A 237 -1.40 1.18 -20.95
CA LYS A 237 -0.32 2.03 -21.46
C LYS A 237 0.94 1.26 -21.87
N LEU A 238 0.91 -0.07 -21.95
CA LEU A 238 2.09 -0.91 -22.25
C LEU A 238 2.82 -0.51 -23.53
N ALA A 239 2.08 -0.23 -24.60
CA ALA A 239 2.66 0.13 -25.89
C ALA A 239 3.50 1.42 -25.79
N ALA A 240 3.06 2.39 -24.98
CA ALA A 240 3.81 3.62 -24.74
C ALA A 240 5.13 3.37 -23.99
N ALA A 241 5.20 2.33 -23.16
CA ALA A 241 6.44 1.86 -22.52
C ALA A 241 7.31 0.97 -23.45
N GLY A 242 6.84 0.71 -24.69
CA GLY A 242 7.49 -0.20 -25.63
C GLY A 242 7.45 -1.66 -25.17
N LEU A 243 6.35 -2.07 -24.53
CA LEU A 243 6.10 -3.44 -24.07
C LEU A 243 4.82 -4.02 -24.68
N ASN A 244 4.77 -5.34 -24.72
CA ASN A 244 3.60 -6.14 -25.05
C ASN A 244 3.16 -6.97 -23.83
N LYS A 245 1.91 -7.45 -23.87
CA LYS A 245 1.39 -8.31 -22.79
C LYS A 245 2.19 -9.59 -22.58
N SER A 246 2.79 -10.13 -23.64
CA SER A 246 3.67 -11.32 -23.59
C SER A 246 4.96 -11.10 -22.80
N ASP A 247 5.36 -9.85 -22.60
CA ASP A 247 6.60 -9.49 -21.90
C ASP A 247 6.41 -9.52 -20.38
N LEU A 248 5.16 -9.65 -19.92
CA LEU A 248 4.77 -9.60 -18.51
C LEU A 248 4.51 -11.00 -17.96
N LYS A 249 4.84 -11.19 -16.69
CA LYS A 249 4.36 -12.33 -15.90
C LYS A 249 3.02 -11.97 -15.25
N VAL A 250 1.93 -12.60 -15.68
CA VAL A 250 0.57 -12.28 -15.21
C VAL A 250 -0.07 -13.49 -14.54
N ASP A 251 -0.66 -13.29 -13.37
CA ASP A 251 -1.55 -14.24 -12.69
C ASP A 251 -2.81 -13.52 -12.22
N ASN A 252 -3.94 -13.84 -12.85
CA ASN A 252 -5.25 -13.24 -12.56
C ASN A 252 -6.16 -14.17 -11.75
N SER A 253 -5.60 -15.20 -11.10
CA SER A 253 -6.37 -16.02 -10.16
C SER A 253 -6.86 -15.19 -8.97
N ARG A 254 -7.98 -15.59 -8.36
CA ARG A 254 -8.51 -14.87 -7.19
C ARG A 254 -7.50 -14.94 -6.04
N PRO A 255 -7.27 -13.83 -5.31
CA PRO A 255 -6.39 -13.84 -4.16
C PRO A 255 -6.82 -14.89 -3.13
N THR A 256 -5.84 -15.53 -2.51
CA THR A 256 -6.10 -16.56 -1.50
C THR A 256 -6.71 -15.99 -0.22
N ALA A 257 -6.32 -14.77 0.17
CA ALA A 257 -6.90 -14.11 1.34
C ALA A 257 -8.30 -13.58 1.04
N VAL A 258 -9.24 -13.86 1.94
CA VAL A 258 -10.59 -13.32 1.88
C VAL A 258 -10.57 -11.88 2.43
N PRO A 259 -11.12 -10.89 1.70
CA PRO A 259 -11.24 -9.52 2.19
C PRO A 259 -12.03 -9.44 3.49
N LEU A 260 -11.61 -8.55 4.40
CA LEU A 260 -12.36 -8.25 5.61
C LEU A 260 -13.71 -7.60 5.26
N SER A 261 -14.79 -8.13 5.83
CA SER A 261 -16.13 -7.60 5.62
C SER A 261 -16.42 -6.45 6.57
N THR A 262 -16.94 -5.35 6.02
CA THR A 262 -17.57 -4.27 6.79
C THR A 262 -19.07 -4.51 7.04
N ILE A 263 -19.65 -5.51 6.37
CA ILE A 263 -21.07 -5.85 6.47
C ILE A 263 -21.26 -6.73 7.71
N ASN A 264 -22.05 -6.24 8.67
CA ASN A 264 -22.33 -6.88 9.96
C ASN A 264 -21.06 -7.24 10.76
N PRO A 265 -20.26 -6.25 11.18
CA PRO A 265 -19.05 -6.49 11.98
C PRO A 265 -19.42 -7.18 13.30
N LYS A 266 -18.67 -8.21 13.67
CA LYS A 266 -18.93 -9.03 14.88
C LYS A 266 -17.83 -8.90 15.95
N ASP A 267 -16.69 -8.34 15.59
CA ASP A 267 -15.53 -8.20 16.45
C ASP A 267 -14.91 -6.80 16.35
N ALA A 268 -13.98 -6.51 17.25
CA ALA A 268 -13.33 -5.21 17.32
C ALA A 268 -12.54 -4.87 16.04
N GLN A 269 -11.97 -5.85 15.34
CA GLN A 269 -11.20 -5.63 14.12
C GLN A 269 -12.11 -5.20 12.96
N ALA A 270 -13.25 -5.86 12.79
CA ALA A 270 -14.23 -5.52 11.78
C ALA A 270 -14.87 -4.15 12.03
N TYR A 271 -15.15 -3.80 13.29
CA TYR A 271 -15.62 -2.46 13.65
C TYR A 271 -14.56 -1.38 13.43
N TYR A 272 -13.31 -1.65 13.79
CA TYR A 272 -12.19 -0.74 13.49
C TYR A 272 -12.07 -0.52 11.99
N PHE A 273 -12.06 -1.60 11.20
CA PHE A 273 -11.97 -1.50 9.76
C PHE A 273 -13.15 -0.74 9.14
N ARG A 274 -14.38 -0.99 9.60
CA ARG A 274 -15.55 -0.21 9.19
C ARG A 274 -15.39 1.28 9.49
N GLY A 275 -14.84 1.63 10.65
CA GLY A 275 -14.53 3.02 11.00
C GLY A 275 -13.50 3.65 10.05
N LEU A 276 -12.48 2.89 9.62
CA LEU A 276 -11.51 3.37 8.63
C LEU A 276 -12.17 3.63 7.27
N VAL A 277 -13.05 2.74 6.80
CA VAL A 277 -13.78 2.94 5.55
C VAL A 277 -14.64 4.20 5.63
N TYR A 278 -15.40 4.38 6.70
CA TYR A 278 -16.21 5.59 6.89
C TYR A 278 -15.35 6.86 6.96
N LEU A 279 -14.20 6.80 7.65
CA LEU A 279 -13.30 7.92 7.75
C LEU A 279 -12.70 8.30 6.38
N ASP A 280 -12.31 7.30 5.59
CA ASP A 280 -11.78 7.47 4.23
C ASP A 280 -12.83 8.08 3.27
N GLU A 281 -14.09 7.72 3.46
CA GLU A 281 -15.25 8.28 2.73
C GLU A 281 -15.69 9.66 3.24
N GLY A 282 -15.14 10.15 4.35
CA GLY A 282 -15.52 11.41 4.99
C GLY A 282 -16.78 11.33 5.87
N SER A 283 -17.33 10.14 6.09
CA SER A 283 -18.45 9.85 7.00
C SER A 283 -17.96 9.83 8.45
N THR A 284 -17.57 11.00 8.96
CA THR A 284 -16.84 11.14 10.22
C THR A 284 -17.64 10.72 11.44
N PHE A 285 -18.96 10.91 11.45
CA PHE A 285 -19.82 10.50 12.56
C PHE A 285 -19.92 8.98 12.66
N GLU A 286 -20.19 8.32 11.54
CA GLU A 286 -20.27 6.86 11.42
C GLU A 286 -18.91 6.22 11.73
N ALA A 287 -17.81 6.88 11.37
CA ALA A 287 -16.47 6.46 11.73
C ALA A 287 -16.27 6.46 13.25
N ILE A 288 -16.64 7.56 13.94
CA ILE A 288 -16.55 7.67 15.41
C ILE A 288 -17.38 6.57 16.09
N GLU A 289 -18.60 6.33 15.64
CA GLU A 289 -19.46 5.27 16.19
C GLU A 289 -18.83 3.88 16.02
N ALA A 290 -18.33 3.57 14.83
CA ALA A 290 -17.67 2.29 14.55
C ALA A 290 -16.41 2.10 15.41
N PHE A 291 -15.57 3.13 15.55
CA PHE A 291 -14.39 3.07 16.42
C PHE A 291 -14.75 2.91 17.90
N ASN A 292 -15.80 3.59 18.38
CA ASN A 292 -16.26 3.43 19.76
C ASN A 292 -16.79 2.02 20.03
N LEU A 293 -17.45 1.39 19.06
CA LEU A 293 -17.85 -0.02 19.16
C LEU A 293 -16.63 -0.95 19.17
N ALA A 294 -15.61 -0.67 18.37
CA ALA A 294 -14.35 -1.42 18.43
C ALA A 294 -13.69 -1.33 19.82
N LEU A 295 -13.60 -0.13 20.39
CA LEU A 295 -13.10 0.09 21.76
C LEU A 295 -13.94 -0.64 22.81
N LYS A 296 -15.26 -0.66 22.67
CA LYS A 296 -16.16 -1.36 23.60
C LYS A 296 -15.92 -2.87 23.60
N LEU A 297 -15.70 -3.45 22.42
CA LEU A 297 -15.47 -4.90 22.27
C LEU A 297 -14.05 -5.31 22.68
N ASN A 298 -13.07 -4.45 22.45
CA ASN A 298 -11.69 -4.67 22.87
C ASN A 298 -11.11 -3.36 23.41
N PRO A 299 -11.21 -3.10 24.73
CA PRO A 299 -10.78 -1.86 25.36
C PRO A 299 -9.25 -1.72 25.48
N LYS A 300 -8.48 -2.57 24.78
CA LYS A 300 -7.04 -2.40 24.69
C LYS A 300 -6.77 -1.01 24.09
N ASN A 301 -5.95 -0.25 24.80
CA ASN A 301 -5.53 1.10 24.43
C ASN A 301 -4.63 1.04 23.18
N THR A 302 -5.23 0.90 21.99
CA THR A 302 -4.49 0.90 20.73
C THR A 302 -4.28 2.35 20.29
N PRO A 303 -3.02 2.80 20.15
CA PRO A 303 -2.71 4.17 19.79
C PRO A 303 -3.38 4.59 18.47
N GLU A 304 -3.44 3.71 17.48
CA GLU A 304 -4.02 3.95 16.16
C GLU A 304 -5.53 4.17 16.22
N LEU A 305 -6.25 3.43 17.05
CA LEU A 305 -7.69 3.57 17.22
C LEU A 305 -8.04 4.94 17.83
N HIS A 306 -7.30 5.35 18.86
CA HIS A 306 -7.47 6.68 19.45
C HIS A 306 -7.05 7.81 18.50
N PHE A 307 -5.98 7.60 17.73
CA PHE A 307 -5.55 8.54 16.70
C PHE A 307 -6.63 8.71 15.61
N ASN A 308 -7.22 7.62 15.13
CA ASN A 308 -8.27 7.66 14.11
C ASN A 308 -9.59 8.24 14.63
N ILE A 309 -9.93 8.04 15.90
CA ILE A 309 -11.03 8.78 16.55
C ILE A 309 -10.71 10.28 16.56
N GLY A 310 -9.49 10.66 16.93
CA GLY A 310 -9.03 12.05 16.88
C GLY A 310 -9.18 12.64 15.49
N ASN A 311 -8.71 11.93 14.45
CA ASN A 311 -8.83 12.34 13.05
C ASN A 311 -10.30 12.51 12.65
N ALA A 312 -11.16 11.56 13.00
CA ALA A 312 -12.58 11.63 12.68
C ALA A 312 -13.25 12.84 13.34
N ILE A 313 -12.94 13.14 14.60
CA ILE A 313 -13.46 14.33 15.30
C ILE A 313 -12.89 15.62 14.69
N THR A 314 -11.61 15.66 14.34
CA THR A 314 -10.98 16.83 13.71
C THR A 314 -11.58 17.14 12.32
N LEU A 315 -11.96 16.09 11.58
CA LEU A 315 -12.58 16.22 10.25
C LEU A 315 -14.09 16.47 10.29
N ALA A 316 -14.76 16.14 11.39
CA ALA A 316 -16.16 16.51 11.59
C ALA A 316 -16.25 18.05 11.65
N ALA A 317 -17.17 18.64 10.88
CA ALA A 317 -17.27 20.09 10.70
C ALA A 317 -17.12 20.87 12.04
N ALA A 318 -16.28 21.90 12.04
CA ALA A 318 -15.97 22.71 13.21
C ALA A 318 -17.27 23.25 13.85
N GLY A 319 -17.66 22.69 15.00
CA GLY A 319 -18.80 23.17 15.76
C GLY A 319 -19.59 22.11 16.51
N ASP A 320 -19.53 20.83 16.13
CA ASP A 320 -20.25 19.77 16.86
C ASP A 320 -19.45 19.25 18.06
N ILE A 321 -19.41 20.06 19.13
CA ILE A 321 -18.78 19.72 20.42
C ILE A 321 -19.38 18.49 21.11
N THR A 322 -20.51 17.96 20.63
CA THR A 322 -21.20 16.82 21.26
C THR A 322 -20.49 15.49 21.00
N ARG A 323 -19.54 15.44 20.06
CA ARG A 323 -18.87 14.21 19.60
C ARG A 323 -17.55 13.90 20.30
N GLY A 324 -17.22 14.68 21.33
CA GLY A 324 -16.00 14.53 22.11
C GLY A 324 -14.86 15.43 21.66
N SER A 325 -13.72 15.31 22.34
CA SER A 325 -12.56 16.18 22.12
C SER A 325 -11.47 15.46 21.34
N ALA A 326 -11.13 15.95 20.15
CA ALA A 326 -9.99 15.47 19.38
C ALA A 326 -8.70 15.53 20.20
N ILE A 327 -8.50 16.60 21.00
CA ILE A 327 -7.36 16.75 21.91
C ILE A 327 -7.30 15.58 22.90
N GLN A 328 -8.43 15.16 23.48
CA GLN A 328 -8.46 14.01 24.39
C GLN A 328 -8.15 12.69 23.66
N ALA A 329 -8.69 12.51 22.45
CA ALA A 329 -8.43 11.32 21.64
C ALA A 329 -6.93 11.21 21.30
N TYR A 330 -6.30 12.28 20.79
CA TYR A 330 -4.86 12.29 20.55
C TYR A 330 -4.04 12.14 21.83
N THR A 331 -4.50 12.69 22.96
CA THR A 331 -3.83 12.50 24.25
C THR A 331 -3.83 11.04 24.69
N ARG A 332 -4.92 10.29 24.45
CA ARG A 332 -4.95 8.84 24.70
C ARG A 332 -4.03 8.08 23.76
N ALA A 333 -3.97 8.46 22.49
CA ALA A 333 -3.04 7.89 21.52
C ALA A 333 -1.57 8.08 21.95
N ILE A 334 -1.22 9.29 22.39
CA ILE A 334 0.11 9.64 22.90
C ILE A 334 0.43 8.90 24.21
N ALA A 335 -0.55 8.76 25.11
CA ALA A 335 -0.36 7.99 26.34
C ALA A 335 -0.12 6.49 26.06
N ALA A 336 -0.76 5.94 25.02
CA ALA A 336 -0.55 4.58 24.56
C ALA A 336 0.81 4.40 23.85
N ASN A 337 1.24 5.39 23.08
CA ASN A 337 2.52 5.42 22.38
C ASN A 337 3.13 6.83 22.41
N PRO A 338 4.06 7.11 23.35
CA PRO A 338 4.76 8.39 23.42
C PRO A 338 5.64 8.72 22.21
N GLY A 339 5.91 7.75 21.33
CA GLY A 339 6.62 7.93 20.07
C GLY A 339 5.70 8.28 18.89
N PHE A 340 4.39 8.43 19.09
CA PHE A 340 3.43 8.65 18.01
C PHE A 340 3.44 10.09 17.50
N ALA A 341 4.43 10.42 16.66
CA ALA A 341 4.68 11.77 16.17
C ALA A 341 3.48 12.43 15.47
N ASP A 342 2.73 11.67 14.65
CA ASP A 342 1.53 12.19 13.97
C ASP A 342 0.42 12.57 14.97
N ALA A 343 0.32 11.89 16.11
CA ALA A 343 -0.65 12.24 17.16
C ALA A 343 -0.30 13.57 17.84
N TYR A 344 0.99 13.84 18.08
CA TYR A 344 1.43 15.17 18.55
C TYR A 344 1.13 16.24 17.51
N TYR A 345 1.46 16.00 16.24
CA TYR A 345 1.20 16.94 15.16
C TYR A 345 -0.30 17.28 15.05
N ASN A 346 -1.18 16.28 15.00
CA ASN A 346 -2.61 16.54 14.86
C ASN A 346 -3.24 17.13 16.14
N ARG A 347 -2.69 16.84 17.32
CA ARG A 347 -3.09 17.51 18.56
C ARG A 347 -2.68 18.99 18.56
N ALA A 348 -1.52 19.33 18.01
CA ALA A 348 -1.11 20.72 17.81
C ALA A 348 -2.10 21.49 16.91
N ILE A 349 -2.51 20.90 15.78
CA ILE A 349 -3.54 21.46 14.90
C ILE A 349 -4.85 21.67 15.68
N SER A 350 -5.25 20.70 16.50
CA SER A 350 -6.43 20.82 17.34
C SER A 350 -6.31 21.94 18.39
N TYR A 351 -5.13 22.16 18.97
CA TYR A 351 -4.88 23.29 19.87
C TYR A 351 -4.96 24.64 19.15
N LEU A 352 -4.48 24.75 17.91
CA LEU A 352 -4.66 25.95 17.09
C LEU A 352 -6.14 26.26 16.85
N ASN A 353 -6.95 25.25 16.57
CA ASN A 353 -8.40 25.41 16.44
C ASN A 353 -9.04 25.97 17.73
N HIS A 354 -8.48 25.63 18.89
CA HIS A 354 -8.90 26.17 20.19
C HIS A 354 -8.16 27.45 20.60
N LYS A 355 -7.39 28.06 19.68
CA LYS A 355 -6.59 29.27 19.89
C LYS A 355 -5.50 29.14 20.97
N ASP A 356 -5.11 27.92 21.34
CA ASP A 356 -4.03 27.65 22.29
C ASP A 356 -2.68 27.52 21.55
N LYS A 357 -2.15 28.67 21.12
CA LYS A 357 -0.90 28.77 20.33
C LYS A 357 0.30 28.16 21.06
N GLN A 358 0.37 28.33 22.38
CA GLN A 358 1.49 27.84 23.18
C GLN A 358 1.55 26.31 23.23
N LYS A 359 0.42 25.64 23.49
CA LYS A 359 0.38 24.18 23.45
C LYS A 359 0.58 23.63 22.05
N ALA A 360 0.09 24.31 21.03
CA ALA A 360 0.34 23.93 19.64
C ALA A 360 1.83 23.94 19.30
N ILE A 361 2.57 25.01 19.67
CA ILE A 361 4.02 25.09 19.45
C ILE A 361 4.74 23.95 20.17
N ALA A 362 4.39 23.66 21.43
CA ALA A 362 5.01 22.58 22.20
C ALA A 362 4.79 21.20 21.55
N ASP A 363 3.58 20.93 21.08
CA ASP A 363 3.29 19.66 20.40
C ASP A 363 3.95 19.57 19.01
N PHE A 364 4.01 20.66 18.24
CA PHE A 364 4.78 20.67 16.99
C PHE A 364 6.27 20.46 17.23
N GLN A 365 6.84 21.03 18.29
CA GLN A 365 8.24 20.79 18.66
C GLN A 365 8.48 19.31 18.97
N LYS A 366 7.57 18.67 19.72
CA LYS A 366 7.69 17.24 20.01
C LYS A 366 7.51 16.37 18.76
N ALA A 367 6.55 16.70 17.90
CA ALA A 367 6.37 16.03 16.62
C ALA A 367 7.63 16.15 15.75
N ALA A 368 8.21 17.35 15.65
CA ALA A 368 9.46 17.58 14.91
C ALA A 368 10.62 16.74 15.46
N GLU A 369 10.80 16.70 16.78
CA GLU A 369 11.82 15.85 17.43
C GLU A 369 11.68 14.38 17.02
N LEU A 370 10.48 13.82 17.15
CA LEU A 370 10.20 12.43 16.82
C LEU A 370 10.31 12.15 15.32
N TYR A 371 9.85 13.07 14.46
CA TYR A 371 10.04 12.97 13.02
C TYR A 371 11.52 12.96 12.65
N LYS A 372 12.35 13.80 13.29
CA LYS A 372 13.79 13.81 13.06
C LYS A 372 14.43 12.50 13.52
N GLN A 373 14.03 11.95 14.66
CA GLN A 373 14.51 10.65 15.16
C GLN A 373 14.15 9.50 14.22
N GLY A 374 12.93 9.49 13.67
CA GLY A 374 12.52 8.54 12.61
C GLY A 374 13.02 8.92 11.21
N GLY A 375 13.80 10.00 11.08
CA GLY A 375 14.24 10.64 9.84
C GLY A 375 13.15 10.88 8.80
N ARG A 376 11.94 11.22 9.25
CA ARG A 376 10.84 11.75 8.43
C ARG A 376 11.11 13.22 8.09
N ILE A 377 12.13 13.47 7.27
CA ILE A 377 12.67 14.82 7.04
C ILE A 377 11.60 15.81 6.53
N SER A 378 10.75 15.40 5.58
CA SER A 378 9.68 16.27 5.07
C SER A 378 8.65 16.61 6.15
N ALA A 379 8.28 15.66 7.01
CA ALA A 379 7.34 15.91 8.11
C ALA A 379 7.97 16.77 9.22
N TYR A 380 9.27 16.55 9.50
CA TYR A 380 10.07 17.41 10.37
C TYR A 380 10.06 18.86 9.88
N GLN A 381 10.38 19.08 8.60
CA GLN A 381 10.45 20.42 8.01
C GLN A 381 9.10 21.13 8.09
N ASP A 382 8.02 20.44 7.74
CA ASP A 382 6.66 20.97 7.87
C ASP A 382 6.32 21.37 9.32
N ALA A 383 6.62 20.52 10.30
CA ALA A 383 6.42 20.86 11.72
C ALA A 383 7.24 22.09 12.16
N ILE A 384 8.49 22.23 11.69
CA ILE A 384 9.33 23.41 11.94
C ILE A 384 8.75 24.67 11.30
N ASP A 385 8.24 24.59 10.07
CA ASP A 385 7.66 25.74 9.39
C ASP A 385 6.34 26.19 10.04
N ARG A 386 5.53 25.25 10.55
CA ARG A 386 4.38 25.57 11.40
C ARG A 386 4.78 26.33 12.66
N ILE A 387 5.85 25.91 13.35
CA ILE A 387 6.34 26.62 14.55
C ILE A 387 6.72 28.06 14.20
N LYS A 388 7.44 28.30 13.11
CA LYS A 388 7.85 29.65 12.67
C LYS A 388 6.66 30.55 12.37
N GLN A 389 5.61 30.03 11.74
CA GLN A 389 4.38 30.78 11.46
C GLN A 389 3.64 31.18 12.74
N LEU A 390 3.88 30.46 13.84
CA LEU A 390 3.27 30.67 15.14
C LEU A 390 4.16 31.46 16.11
N GLN A 391 5.27 32.02 15.67
CA GLN A 391 6.05 32.98 16.46
C GLN A 391 5.71 34.37 15.96
#